data_AF-A0A9Q0W4J8-F1
#
_entry.id   AF-A0A9Q0W4J8-F1
#
_cell.length_a   1.000
_cell.length_b   1.000
_cell.length_c   1.000
_cell.angle_alpha   90.00
_cell.angle_beta   90.00
_cell.angle_gamma   90.00
#
_symmetry.space_group_name_H-M   'P 1'
#
loop_
_entity.id
_entity.type
_entity.pdbx_description
1 polymer ?
#
loop_
_entity_poly.entity_id
_entity_poly.type
_entity_poly.pdbx_seq_one_letter_code
_entity_poly.pdbx_strand_id
1 'polypeptide(L)'
;MENLRLCSEKLKRLGLSSFYTAERELYLELDCPNLVWLGIDCVETGEFCIKNLSSLIEFRTSIAHKTEHYGHWFKVVKQLHRIAHIKHLVVQNWWRKLAAKDGIPKDFLLHNLKHLELQTGYTQYDLLGMAALLELCPNLETMILDPLYKIDDDESLSEELLNKPIHFSIPSLKERGSRIIVSRLGQSSSNAAMPRRSYWVYPSL
;
A
#
# COMPACT_ATOMS: atom_id res chain seq x y z
N MET A 1 20.77 -17.40 -8.56
CA MET A 1 19.76 -16.35 -8.83
C MET A 1 18.51 -17.09 -9.26
N GLU A 2 17.41 -16.93 -8.52
CA GLU A 2 16.15 -17.62 -8.82
C GLU A 2 15.18 -16.64 -9.48
N ASN A 3 14.78 -16.96 -10.71
CA ASN A 3 13.88 -16.14 -11.51
C ASN A 3 12.52 -16.83 -11.58
N LEU A 4 11.51 -16.23 -10.95
CA LEU A 4 10.13 -16.68 -11.07
C LEU A 4 9.42 -15.82 -12.12
N ARG A 5 9.15 -16.42 -13.28
CA ARG A 5 8.36 -15.82 -14.34
C ARG A 5 7.00 -16.49 -14.40
N LEU A 6 5.93 -15.73 -14.15
CA LEU A 6 4.55 -16.22 -14.25
C LEU A 6 3.90 -15.61 -15.49
N CYS A 7 3.73 -16.43 -16.52
CA CYS A 7 3.01 -16.09 -17.75
C CYS A 7 1.76 -16.98 -17.84
N SER A 8 0.57 -16.38 -17.68
CA SER A 8 -0.67 -17.15 -17.70
C SER A 8 -1.88 -16.31 -18.11
N GLU A 9 -2.57 -16.75 -19.15
CA GLU A 9 -3.86 -16.19 -19.55
C GLU A 9 -5.04 -16.73 -18.72
N LYS A 10 -4.85 -17.81 -17.95
CA LYS A 10 -5.93 -18.44 -17.17
C LYS A 10 -5.94 -17.99 -15.71
N LEU A 11 -4.81 -17.51 -15.21
CA LEU A 11 -4.67 -17.13 -13.81
C LEU A 11 -5.53 -15.89 -13.50
N LYS A 12 -6.44 -16.02 -12.52
CA LYS A 12 -7.31 -14.92 -12.07
C LYS A 12 -6.85 -14.32 -10.75
N ARG A 13 -6.23 -15.11 -9.87
CA ARG A 13 -5.80 -14.65 -8.54
C ARG A 13 -4.43 -15.21 -8.23
N LEU A 14 -3.54 -14.37 -7.70
CA LEU A 14 -2.19 -14.75 -7.31
C LEU A 14 -1.86 -14.14 -5.95
N GLY A 15 -1.52 -14.99 -4.99
CA GLY A 15 -0.95 -14.59 -3.71
C GLY A 15 0.46 -15.11 -3.60
N LEU A 16 1.41 -14.22 -3.32
CA LEU A 16 2.80 -14.55 -3.04
C LEU A 16 3.09 -14.11 -1.62
N SER A 17 3.56 -15.03 -0.80
CA SER A 17 3.94 -14.75 0.58
C SER A 17 5.28 -15.40 0.90
N SER A 18 6.21 -14.64 1.46
CA SER A 18 7.43 -15.18 2.07
C SER A 18 7.54 -14.68 3.49
N PHE A 19 7.90 -15.55 4.44
CA PHE A 19 8.12 -15.16 5.84
C PHE A 19 9.58 -15.32 6.27
N TYR A 20 10.45 -15.67 5.32
CA TYR A 20 11.87 -15.87 5.54
C TYR A 20 12.68 -14.89 4.71
N THR A 21 13.73 -14.33 5.31
CA THR A 21 14.78 -13.63 4.59
C THR A 21 15.39 -14.61 3.61
N ALA A 22 15.14 -14.45 2.32
CA ALA A 22 15.72 -15.34 1.35
C ALA A 22 17.23 -15.07 1.34
N GLU A 23 18.06 -16.12 1.49
CA GLU A 23 19.52 -15.99 1.33
C GLU A 23 19.90 -15.44 -0.06
N ARG A 24 18.95 -15.43 -1.00
CA ARG A 24 19.11 -15.01 -2.39
C ARG A 24 17.93 -14.16 -2.82
N GLU A 25 18.23 -13.04 -3.48
CA GLU A 25 17.23 -12.17 -4.07
C GLU A 25 16.41 -12.89 -5.16
N LEU A 26 15.08 -12.79 -5.05
CA LEU A 26 14.12 -13.38 -5.99
C LEU A 26 13.77 -12.37 -7.09
N TYR A 27 13.92 -12.75 -8.36
CA TYR A 27 13.45 -11.94 -9.49
C TYR A 27 12.04 -12.39 -9.86
N LEU A 28 11.07 -11.48 -9.80
CA LEU A 28 9.67 -11.77 -10.10
C LEU A 28 9.20 -11.00 -11.34
N GLU A 29 8.79 -11.73 -12.37
CA GLU A 29 8.17 -11.17 -13.57
C GLU A 29 6.74 -11.70 -13.73
N LEU A 30 5.77 -10.79 -13.88
CA LEU A 30 4.35 -11.12 -14.04
C LEU A 30 3.81 -10.69 -15.40
N ASP A 31 3.35 -11.67 -16.18
CA ASP A 31 2.70 -11.52 -17.48
C ASP A 31 1.37 -12.30 -17.49
N CYS A 32 0.40 -11.79 -16.75
CA CYS A 32 -0.88 -12.44 -16.51
C CYS A 32 -2.03 -11.49 -16.86
N PRO A 33 -2.37 -11.31 -18.16
CA PRO A 33 -3.32 -10.28 -18.61
C PRO A 33 -4.71 -10.40 -17.98
N ASN A 34 -5.09 -11.62 -17.58
CA ASN A 34 -6.39 -11.95 -17.03
C ASN A 34 -6.43 -11.98 -15.50
N LEU A 35 -5.33 -11.64 -14.83
CA LEU A 35 -5.24 -11.58 -13.37
C LEU A 35 -6.08 -10.41 -12.84
N VAL A 36 -7.00 -10.69 -11.92
CA VAL A 36 -7.89 -9.68 -11.31
C VAL A 36 -7.47 -9.31 -9.90
N TRP A 37 -6.72 -10.18 -9.21
CA TRP A 37 -6.28 -9.99 -7.84
C TRP A 37 -4.81 -10.41 -7.68
N LEU A 38 -4.00 -9.51 -7.11
CA LEU A 38 -2.59 -9.75 -6.80
C LEU A 38 -2.30 -9.35 -5.35
N GLY A 39 -1.80 -10.31 -4.57
CA GLY A 39 -1.26 -10.08 -3.23
C GLY A 39 0.23 -10.43 -3.16
N ILE A 40 1.04 -9.52 -2.62
CA ILE A 40 2.47 -9.73 -2.36
C ILE A 40 2.75 -9.39 -0.90
N ASP A 41 2.96 -10.40 -0.06
CA ASP A 41 3.13 -10.25 1.39
C ASP A 41 4.52 -10.72 1.84
N CYS A 42 5.31 -9.83 2.43
CA CYS A 42 6.65 -10.06 2.96
C CYS A 42 7.63 -10.73 1.97
N VAL A 43 7.41 -10.55 0.65
CA VAL A 43 8.29 -11.09 -0.38
C VAL A 43 9.48 -10.16 -0.59
N GLU A 44 10.67 -10.60 -0.16
CA GLU A 44 11.94 -9.94 -0.43
C GLU A 44 12.41 -10.18 -1.87
N THR A 45 11.96 -9.33 -2.80
CA THR A 45 12.40 -9.43 -4.20
C THR A 45 13.67 -8.63 -4.46
N GLY A 46 14.55 -9.19 -5.28
CA GLY A 46 15.67 -8.48 -5.93
C GLY A 46 15.17 -7.48 -6.96
N GLU A 47 14.39 -7.97 -7.93
CA GLU A 47 13.63 -7.11 -8.82
C GLU A 47 12.20 -7.62 -8.97
N PHE A 48 11.28 -6.68 -9.14
CA PHE A 48 9.88 -6.94 -9.41
C PHE A 48 9.46 -6.20 -10.69
N CYS A 49 8.95 -6.94 -11.65
CA CYS A 49 8.62 -6.45 -12.99
C CYS A 49 7.19 -6.87 -13.37
N ILE A 50 6.35 -5.87 -13.63
CA ILE A 50 5.02 -6.09 -14.21
C ILE A 50 5.13 -5.95 -15.73
N LYS A 51 4.91 -7.04 -16.48
CA LYS A 51 4.83 -7.01 -17.95
C LYS A 51 3.42 -6.69 -18.42
N ASN A 52 2.43 -7.47 -17.96
CA ASN A 52 1.05 -7.29 -18.33
C ASN A 52 0.12 -7.77 -17.22
N LEU A 53 -0.64 -6.85 -16.65
CA LEU A 53 -1.68 -7.10 -15.66
C LEU A 53 -2.89 -6.22 -15.98
N SER A 54 -3.30 -6.18 -17.25
CA SER A 54 -4.32 -5.26 -17.76
C SER A 54 -5.73 -5.43 -17.17
N SER A 55 -6.03 -6.61 -16.63
CA SER A 55 -7.31 -6.89 -15.95
C SER A 55 -7.27 -6.70 -14.44
N LEU A 56 -6.17 -6.18 -13.88
CA LEU A 56 -5.99 -6.13 -12.43
C LEU A 56 -6.96 -5.13 -11.80
N ILE A 57 -7.71 -5.59 -10.80
CA ILE A 57 -8.69 -4.76 -10.09
C ILE A 57 -8.16 -4.41 -8.70
N GLU A 58 -7.58 -5.39 -8.01
CA GLU A 58 -7.12 -5.25 -6.64
C GLU A 58 -5.65 -5.64 -6.53
N PHE A 59 -4.88 -4.74 -5.92
CA PHE A 59 -3.49 -4.96 -5.57
C PHE A 59 -3.27 -4.79 -4.07
N ARG A 60 -2.66 -5.80 -3.45
CA ARG A 60 -2.31 -5.82 -2.03
C ARG A 60 -0.82 -6.04 -1.87
N THR A 61 -0.18 -5.20 -1.07
CA THR A 61 1.19 -5.47 -0.62
C THR A 61 1.42 -5.07 0.83
N SER A 62 2.19 -5.88 1.54
CA SER A 62 2.58 -5.69 2.93
C SER A 62 3.98 -6.27 3.09
N ILE A 63 4.86 -5.57 3.79
CA ILE A 63 6.22 -6.03 4.10
C ILE A 63 6.48 -5.71 5.58
N ALA A 64 7.28 -6.50 6.30
CA ALA A 64 7.58 -6.19 7.70
C ALA A 64 8.03 -4.71 7.84
N HIS A 65 7.41 -3.96 8.78
CA HIS A 65 7.61 -2.52 8.90
C HIS A 65 8.96 -2.18 9.57
N LYS A 66 10.05 -2.53 8.87
CA LYS A 66 11.45 -2.37 9.29
C LYS A 66 12.23 -1.65 8.19
N THR A 67 13.14 -0.78 8.58
CA THR A 67 13.87 0.13 7.69
C THR A 67 14.65 -0.62 6.61
N GLU A 68 15.25 -1.76 6.96
CA GLU A 68 15.99 -2.61 6.02
C GLU A 68 15.11 -3.15 4.88
N HIS A 69 13.82 -3.35 5.12
CA HIS A 69 12.90 -3.89 4.11
C HIS A 69 12.26 -2.82 3.22
N TYR A 70 12.52 -1.53 3.49
CA TYR A 70 12.01 -0.44 2.66
C TYR A 70 12.37 -0.62 1.18
N GLY A 71 13.60 -1.09 0.91
CA GLY A 71 14.06 -1.36 -0.45
C GLY A 71 13.15 -2.32 -1.22
N HIS A 72 12.67 -3.38 -0.57
CA HIS A 72 11.78 -4.37 -1.18
C HIS A 72 10.41 -3.78 -1.48
N TRP A 73 9.84 -3.01 -0.56
CA TRP A 73 8.55 -2.37 -0.79
C TRP A 73 8.63 -1.32 -1.88
N PHE A 74 9.71 -0.53 -1.91
CA PHE A 74 9.93 0.46 -2.97
C PHE A 74 10.01 -0.23 -4.33
N LYS A 75 10.69 -1.39 -4.43
CA LYS A 75 10.76 -2.20 -5.66
C LYS A 75 9.37 -2.67 -6.13
N VAL A 76 8.47 -2.98 -5.19
CA VAL A 76 7.09 -3.39 -5.48
C VAL A 76 6.23 -2.19 -5.90
N VAL A 77 6.19 -1.15 -5.05
CA VAL A 77 5.33 0.03 -5.22
C VAL A 77 5.73 0.90 -6.40
N LYS A 78 7.02 0.95 -6.78
CA LYS A 78 7.44 1.65 -8.01
C LYS A 78 6.77 1.10 -9.27
N GLN A 79 6.26 -0.14 -9.26
CA GLN A 79 5.54 -0.72 -10.41
C GLN A 79 4.07 -0.27 -10.49
N LEU A 80 3.54 0.47 -9.51
CA LEU A 80 2.15 0.94 -9.51
C LEU A 80 1.76 1.72 -10.77
N HIS A 81 2.69 2.48 -11.35
CA HIS A 81 2.45 3.19 -12.61
C HIS A 81 2.02 2.27 -13.76
N ARG A 82 2.43 0.99 -13.75
CA ARG A 82 2.04 -0.01 -14.76
C ARG A 82 0.64 -0.57 -14.55
N ILE A 83 0.10 -0.40 -13.35
CA ILE A 83 -1.22 -0.87 -12.94
C ILE A 83 -2.08 0.28 -12.42
N ALA A 84 -1.90 1.49 -12.97
CA ALA A 84 -2.62 2.70 -12.55
C ALA A 84 -4.15 2.59 -12.68
N HIS A 85 -4.63 1.59 -13.44
CA HIS A 85 -6.04 1.31 -13.69
C HIS A 85 -6.75 0.57 -12.54
N ILE A 86 -6.03 0.08 -11.52
CA ILE A 86 -6.62 -0.63 -10.38
C ILE A 86 -7.67 0.22 -9.68
N LYS A 87 -8.64 -0.46 -9.05
CA LYS A 87 -9.72 0.18 -8.30
C LYS A 87 -9.48 0.10 -6.80
N HIS A 88 -8.86 -0.98 -6.34
CA HIS A 88 -8.64 -1.26 -4.92
C HIS A 88 -7.15 -1.43 -4.63
N LEU A 89 -6.67 -0.76 -3.60
CA LEU A 89 -5.27 -0.77 -3.20
C LEU A 89 -5.17 -1.01 -1.70
N VAL A 90 -4.36 -1.99 -1.29
CA VAL A 90 -4.08 -2.28 0.13
C VAL A 90 -2.58 -2.25 0.37
N VAL A 91 -2.10 -1.31 1.20
CA VAL A 91 -0.66 -1.05 1.35
C VAL A 91 -0.33 -0.44 2.72
N GLN A 92 0.94 -0.56 3.11
CA GLN A 92 1.52 0.13 4.27
C GLN A 92 1.96 1.56 3.98
N ASN A 93 1.97 2.38 5.03
CA ASN A 93 2.27 3.79 4.90
C ASN A 93 3.79 4.09 4.90
N TRP A 94 4.46 3.82 3.77
CA TRP A 94 5.86 4.20 3.52
C TRP A 94 6.03 5.33 2.51
N TRP A 95 4.96 6.04 2.23
CA TRP A 95 4.86 6.98 1.11
C TRP A 95 5.70 8.25 1.28
N ARG A 96 6.05 8.64 2.52
CA ARG A 96 6.98 9.76 2.75
C ARG A 96 8.34 9.51 2.09
N LYS A 97 8.87 8.29 2.17
CA LYS A 97 10.16 7.94 1.53
C LYS A 97 10.08 7.88 0.01
N LEU A 98 8.88 7.72 -0.54
CA LEU A 98 8.62 7.72 -1.97
C LEU A 98 8.59 9.15 -2.52
N ALA A 99 7.95 10.09 -1.80
CA ALA A 99 7.92 11.50 -2.16
C ALA A 99 9.33 12.14 -2.26
N ALA A 100 10.30 11.57 -1.54
CA ALA A 100 11.70 12.01 -1.54
C ALA A 100 12.57 11.37 -2.64
N LYS A 101 12.07 10.42 -3.45
CA LYS A 101 12.88 9.63 -4.39
C LYS A 101 12.30 9.56 -5.81
N ASP A 102 13.18 9.70 -6.80
CA ASP A 102 12.91 9.48 -8.22
C ASP A 102 12.60 8.00 -8.51
N GLY A 103 11.33 7.62 -8.54
CA GLY A 103 10.92 6.25 -8.88
C GLY A 103 9.56 6.11 -9.53
N ILE A 104 8.76 7.18 -9.47
CA ILE A 104 7.42 7.26 -10.04
C ILE A 104 7.40 8.46 -11.00
N PRO A 105 6.77 8.34 -12.18
CA PRO A 105 6.60 9.47 -13.10
C PRO A 105 5.94 10.66 -12.39
N LYS A 106 6.40 11.88 -12.67
CA LYS A 106 5.89 13.10 -12.00
C LYS A 106 4.37 13.28 -12.14
N ASP A 107 3.81 12.86 -13.27
CA ASP A 107 2.39 12.99 -13.57
C ASP A 107 1.59 11.71 -13.24
N PHE A 108 2.17 10.80 -12.46
CA PHE A 108 1.50 9.56 -12.09
C PHE A 108 0.34 9.82 -11.14
N LEU A 109 -0.84 9.35 -11.52
CA LEU A 109 -2.05 9.40 -10.72
C LEU A 109 -2.81 8.08 -10.79
N LEU A 110 -3.40 7.68 -9.66
CA LEU A 110 -4.30 6.54 -9.50
C LEU A 110 -5.75 6.99 -9.74
N HIS A 111 -6.05 7.50 -10.93
CA HIS A 111 -7.37 8.06 -11.26
C HIS A 111 -8.54 7.09 -11.10
N ASN A 112 -8.30 5.79 -11.25
CA ASN A 112 -9.35 4.77 -11.14
C ASN A 112 -9.51 4.22 -9.73
N LEU A 113 -8.62 4.60 -8.81
CA LEU A 113 -8.64 4.09 -7.45
C LEU A 113 -9.84 4.66 -6.69
N LYS A 114 -10.69 3.75 -6.21
CA LYS A 114 -11.90 4.08 -5.45
C LYS A 114 -11.79 3.67 -3.99
N HIS A 115 -11.03 2.60 -3.71
CA HIS A 115 -10.89 2.04 -2.37
C HIS A 115 -9.42 1.92 -1.99
N LEU A 116 -9.05 2.51 -0.85
CA LEU A 116 -7.71 2.45 -0.28
C LEU A 116 -7.78 1.87 1.13
N GLU A 117 -7.07 0.78 1.39
CA GLU A 117 -6.78 0.30 2.75
C GLU A 117 -5.33 0.63 3.07
N LEU A 118 -5.13 1.53 4.03
CA LEU A 118 -3.81 2.01 4.42
C LEU A 118 -3.47 1.55 5.83
N GLN A 119 -2.44 0.72 5.94
CA GLN A 119 -1.87 0.34 7.23
C GLN A 119 -0.91 1.43 7.72
N THR A 120 -1.14 2.01 8.90
CA THR A 120 -0.38 3.16 9.39
C THR A 120 -0.25 3.23 10.92
N GLY A 121 0.82 3.88 11.42
CA GLY A 121 1.06 4.10 12.85
C GLY A 121 0.58 5.45 13.39
N TYR A 122 0.01 6.32 12.55
CA TYR A 122 -0.52 7.66 12.90
C TYR A 122 0.50 8.64 13.51
N THR A 123 1.80 8.45 13.31
CA THR A 123 2.82 9.43 13.70
C THR A 123 2.85 10.63 12.75
N GLN A 124 3.58 11.70 13.07
CA GLN A 124 3.74 12.81 12.13
C GLN A 124 4.41 12.39 10.82
N TYR A 125 5.31 11.39 10.88
CA TYR A 125 5.90 10.76 9.71
C TYR A 125 4.83 10.12 8.83
N ASP A 126 3.94 9.35 9.46
CA ASP A 126 2.83 8.69 8.78
C ASP A 126 1.90 9.71 8.13
N LEU A 127 1.51 10.77 8.84
CA LEU A 127 0.60 11.78 8.30
C LEU A 127 1.15 12.43 7.03
N LEU A 128 2.46 12.68 6.96
CA LEU A 128 3.11 13.16 5.73
C LEU A 128 3.05 12.11 4.62
N GLY A 129 3.26 10.84 4.93
CA GLY A 129 3.09 9.75 3.97
C GLY A 129 1.65 9.62 3.46
N MET A 130 0.66 9.76 4.35
CA MET A 130 -0.76 9.76 3.98
C MET A 130 -1.07 10.91 3.02
N ALA A 131 -0.57 12.12 3.32
CA ALA A 131 -0.77 13.27 2.46
C ALA A 131 -0.17 13.04 1.06
N ALA A 132 1.07 12.53 1.00
CA ALA A 132 1.73 12.20 -0.26
C ALA A 132 0.96 11.13 -1.08
N LEU A 133 0.39 10.11 -0.42
CA LEU A 133 -0.43 9.11 -1.12
C LEU A 133 -1.76 9.70 -1.62
N LEU A 134 -2.41 10.54 -0.82
CA LEU A 134 -3.70 11.12 -1.18
C LEU A 134 -3.59 12.05 -2.40
N GLU A 135 -2.46 12.73 -2.58
CA GLU A 135 -2.16 13.49 -3.80
C GLU A 135 -2.18 12.61 -5.07
N LEU A 136 -1.83 11.33 -4.95
CA LEU A 136 -1.88 10.37 -6.06
C LEU A 136 -3.29 9.85 -6.35
N CYS A 137 -4.27 10.05 -5.45
CA CYS A 137 -5.57 9.37 -5.47
C CYS A 137 -6.75 10.37 -5.60
N PRO A 138 -6.87 11.11 -6.72
CA PRO A 138 -7.82 12.23 -6.83
C PRO A 138 -9.30 11.82 -6.75
N ASN A 139 -9.63 10.57 -7.08
CA ASN A 139 -11.01 10.06 -7.20
C ASN A 139 -11.38 9.03 -6.13
N LEU A 140 -10.65 9.03 -5.00
CA LEU A 140 -10.84 8.11 -3.90
C LEU A 140 -12.20 8.29 -3.23
N GLU A 141 -12.97 7.20 -3.09
CA GLU A 141 -14.31 7.20 -2.50
C GLU A 141 -14.31 6.64 -1.08
N THR A 142 -13.48 5.62 -0.81
CA THR A 142 -13.39 4.97 0.49
C THR A 142 -11.93 4.83 0.92
N MET A 143 -11.66 5.22 2.16
CA MET A 143 -10.37 5.02 2.81
C MET A 143 -10.57 4.24 4.10
N ILE A 144 -9.90 3.10 4.23
CA ILE A 144 -9.82 2.34 5.48
C ILE A 144 -8.44 2.57 6.08
N LEU A 145 -8.41 2.97 7.34
CA LEU A 145 -7.19 3.17 8.11
C LEU A 145 -7.04 2.01 9.08
N ASP A 146 -6.04 1.18 8.81
CA ASP A 146 -5.71 0.01 9.61
C ASP A 146 -4.50 0.32 10.50
N PRO A 147 -4.56 0.07 11.82
CA PRO A 147 -3.40 0.23 12.69
C PRO A 147 -2.25 -0.69 12.25
N LEU A 148 -1.05 -0.14 12.15
CA LEU A 148 0.17 -0.88 11.83
C LEU A 148 1.09 -0.96 13.04
N TYR A 149 1.55 -2.16 13.36
CA TYR A 149 2.64 -2.36 14.32
C TYR A 149 3.97 -2.10 13.62
N LYS A 150 4.67 -1.04 14.04
CA LYS A 150 6.01 -0.70 13.55
C LYS A 150 7.07 -1.46 14.37
N ILE A 151 8.05 -2.04 13.69
CA ILE A 151 9.19 -2.70 14.35
C ILE A 151 10.26 -1.68 14.71
N ASP A 152 10.55 -0.78 13.77
CA ASP A 152 11.48 0.34 13.97
C ASP A 152 10.72 1.65 14.22
N ASP A 153 11.37 2.56 14.94
CA ASP A 153 10.93 3.95 15.07
C ASP A 153 11.03 4.70 13.74
N ASP A 154 10.27 5.78 13.62
CA ASP A 154 10.33 6.66 12.46
C ASP A 154 11.67 7.40 12.38
N GLU A 155 12.11 7.70 11.15
CA GLU A 155 13.26 8.58 10.95
C GLU A 155 12.92 9.99 11.44
N SER A 156 13.95 10.70 11.93
CA SER A 156 13.80 12.07 12.41
C SER A 156 13.24 13.00 11.32
N LEU A 157 12.31 13.85 11.73
CA LEU A 157 11.76 14.93 10.93
C LEU A 157 12.58 16.21 11.15
N SER A 158 12.74 17.03 10.11
CA SER A 158 13.29 18.37 10.30
C SER A 158 12.32 19.25 11.07
N GLU A 159 12.83 20.25 11.79
CA GLU A 159 11.99 21.20 12.55
C GLU A 159 10.95 21.90 11.67
N GLU A 160 11.28 22.18 10.41
CA GLU A 160 10.34 22.75 9.44
C GLU A 160 9.12 21.84 9.21
N LEU A 161 9.35 20.55 9.00
CA LEU A 161 8.26 19.58 8.80
C LEU A 161 7.48 19.32 10.09
N LEU A 162 8.13 19.41 11.25
CA LEU A 162 7.49 19.29 12.56
C LEU A 162 6.49 20.42 12.81
N ASN A 163 6.84 21.64 12.40
CA ASN A 163 6.04 22.84 12.67
C ASN A 163 5.00 23.15 11.59
N LYS A 164 5.04 22.48 10.44
CA LYS A 164 4.11 22.71 9.34
C LYS A 164 2.80 21.95 9.54
N PRO A 165 1.63 22.61 9.46
CA PRO A 165 0.36 21.91 9.48
C PRO A 165 0.24 20.98 8.27
N ILE A 166 -0.21 19.76 8.51
CA ILE A 166 -0.42 18.76 7.46
C ILE A 166 -1.85 18.92 6.96
N HIS A 167 -1.99 19.22 5.66
CA HIS A 167 -3.27 19.36 5.01
C HIS A 167 -3.53 18.14 4.11
N PHE A 168 -4.66 17.47 4.30
CA PHE A 168 -5.09 16.38 3.43
C PHE A 168 -5.95 16.93 2.28
N SER A 169 -5.43 16.85 1.05
CA SER A 169 -6.22 17.13 -0.14
C SER A 169 -7.04 15.90 -0.51
N ILE A 170 -8.34 15.90 -0.21
CA ILE A 170 -9.23 14.79 -0.55
C ILE A 170 -10.53 15.30 -1.21
N PRO A 171 -10.45 15.76 -2.46
CA PRO A 171 -11.56 16.45 -3.12
C PRO A 171 -12.80 15.57 -3.28
N SER A 172 -12.63 14.29 -3.62
CA SER A 172 -13.71 13.32 -3.86
C SER A 172 -14.33 12.74 -2.58
N LEU A 173 -13.66 12.82 -1.42
CA LEU A 173 -14.29 12.40 -0.14
C LEU A 173 -15.32 13.41 0.39
N LYS A 174 -15.38 14.62 -0.17
CA LYS A 174 -16.32 15.67 0.24
C LYS A 174 -17.68 15.59 -0.47
N GLU A 175 -17.76 14.94 -1.64
CA GLU A 175 -18.97 14.86 -2.43
C GLU A 175 -19.52 13.42 -2.49
N ARG A 176 -20.68 13.21 -1.83
CA ARG A 176 -21.57 12.03 -1.89
C ARG A 176 -21.00 10.68 -1.44
N GLY A 177 -21.36 10.26 -0.22
CA GLY A 177 -21.35 8.84 0.19
C GLY A 177 -19.99 8.24 0.58
N SER A 178 -18.91 9.01 0.41
CA SER A 178 -17.54 8.67 0.76
C SER A 178 -17.33 8.44 2.26
N ARG A 179 -16.43 7.52 2.63
CA ARG A 179 -16.23 7.08 4.04
C ARG A 179 -14.76 6.91 4.39
N ILE A 180 -14.35 7.56 5.48
CA ILE A 180 -13.12 7.20 6.20
C ILE A 180 -13.52 6.25 7.32
N ILE A 181 -12.94 5.05 7.28
CA ILE A 181 -13.21 4.00 8.24
C ILE A 181 -11.94 3.70 9.01
N VAL A 182 -11.91 3.97 10.30
CA VAL A 182 -10.79 3.57 11.15
C VAL A 182 -11.10 2.19 11.72
N SER A 183 -10.30 1.19 11.37
CA SER A 183 -10.39 -0.11 12.01
C SER A 183 -9.63 -0.08 13.34
N ARG A 184 -10.17 -0.76 14.36
CA ARG A 184 -9.42 -1.05 15.58
C ARG A 184 -9.20 -2.56 15.66
N LEU A 185 -7.99 -2.96 16.04
CA LEU A 185 -7.77 -4.30 16.57
C LEU A 185 -8.52 -4.39 17.90
N GLY A 186 -9.59 -5.18 17.96
CA GLY A 186 -10.21 -5.53 19.21
C GLY A 186 -9.20 -6.33 20.04
N GLN A 187 -8.81 -5.83 21.21
CA GLN A 187 -8.10 -6.65 22.18
C GLN A 187 -9.10 -7.70 22.70
N SER A 188 -9.13 -8.89 22.10
CA SER A 188 -9.77 -10.04 22.75
C SER A 188 -8.78 -10.56 23.80
N SER A 189 -9.03 -10.20 25.05
CA SER A 189 -8.47 -10.91 26.19
C SER A 189 -8.85 -12.40 26.08
N SER A 190 -7.84 -13.26 25.92
CA SER A 190 -7.87 -14.72 26.06
C SER A 190 -8.86 -15.54 25.21
N ASN A 191 -8.30 -16.59 24.60
CA ASN A 191 -8.94 -17.74 23.94
C ASN A 191 -9.42 -17.58 22.48
N ALA A 192 -8.57 -18.07 21.58
CA ALA A 192 -8.89 -18.91 20.41
C ALA A 192 -10.10 -18.54 19.52
N ALA A 193 -10.38 -17.25 19.33
CA ALA A 193 -11.28 -16.78 18.28
C ALA A 193 -10.61 -15.65 17.49
N MET A 194 -10.66 -15.73 16.16
CA MET A 194 -10.18 -14.66 15.28
C MET A 194 -10.77 -13.30 15.73
N PRO A 195 -9.95 -12.23 15.81
CA PRO A 195 -10.43 -10.93 16.23
C PRO A 195 -11.50 -10.41 15.25
N ARG A 196 -12.68 -10.08 15.76
CA ARG A 196 -13.76 -9.46 14.99
C ARG A 196 -13.41 -7.99 14.73
N ARG A 197 -13.38 -7.60 13.45
CA ARG A 197 -13.17 -6.21 13.01
C ARG A 197 -14.37 -5.35 13.39
N SER A 198 -14.09 -4.16 13.93
CA SER A 198 -15.09 -3.12 14.20
C SER A 198 -14.74 -1.90 13.36
N TYR A 199 -15.73 -1.35 12.66
CA TYR A 199 -15.56 -0.24 11.70
C TYR A 199 -16.29 1.00 12.22
N TRP A 200 -15.58 2.13 12.33
CA TRP A 200 -16.16 3.43 12.67
C TRP A 200 -16.12 4.35 11.46
N VAL A 201 -17.29 4.82 11.02
CA VAL A 201 -17.40 5.81 9.94
C VAL A 201 -17.30 7.20 10.55
N TYR A 202 -16.26 7.94 10.20
CA TYR A 202 -16.24 9.38 10.49
C TYR A 202 -16.89 10.12 9.32
N PRO A 203 -17.95 10.93 9.55
CA PRO A 203 -18.43 11.86 8.56
C PRO A 203 -17.31 12.85 8.19
N SER A 204 -17.17 13.17 6.91
CA SER A 204 -16.22 14.17 6.41
C SER A 204 -16.40 15.50 7.15
N LEU A 205 -15.31 16.09 7.64
CA LEU A 205 -15.25 17.44 8.20
C LEU A 205 -15.33 18.51 7.09
#